data_AF-A0A927NLJ8-F1
#
_entry.id   AF-A0A927NLJ8-F1
#
_cell.length_a   1.000
_cell.length_b   1.000
_cell.length_c   1.000
_cell.angle_alpha   90.00
_cell.angle_beta   90.00
_cell.angle_gamma   90.00
#
_symmetry.space_group_name_H-M   'P 1'
#
loop_
_entity.id
_entity.type
_entity.pdbx_description
1 polymer ?
#
loop_
_entity_poly.entity_id
_entity_poly.type
_entity_poly.pdbx_seq_one_letter_code
_entity_poly.pdbx_strand_id
1 'polypeptide(L)'
;MDGNGRWAKLKGQPRAKGHIAGLNRVDDVLQLCQKYGVQYVSLFVFSTENWSRPQSEVDHLFDLARCYLKKSKSFLKRDIKVLVSGKKERLPEDLVDEIEKIQQQTKECKSLVLNLCINYGGRDEIVYAVNKILSLGKQIDEKTISACLYNQLPELDLVVRTSGEMRLSNFMLFQAAYAELYFTQAMWPDFDESEFVCMLESYNKRERKFGDIKINEK
;
A
#
# COMPACT_ATOMS: atom_id res chain seq x y z
N MET A 1 -6.16 1.31 3.33
CA MET A 1 -7.18 0.33 3.78
C MET A 1 -7.74 0.72 5.15
N ASP A 2 -8.41 1.86 5.24
CA ASP A 2 -8.92 2.42 6.51
C ASP A 2 -10.42 2.10 6.71
N GLY A 3 -10.89 2.08 7.96
CA GLY A 3 -12.29 1.85 8.31
C GLY A 3 -12.63 0.45 8.85
N ASN A 4 -11.71 -0.52 8.81
CA ASN A 4 -11.96 -1.90 9.26
C ASN A 4 -12.58 -2.01 10.67
N GLY A 5 -11.98 -1.34 11.66
CA GLY A 5 -12.48 -1.40 13.04
C GLY A 5 -13.81 -0.67 13.23
N ARG A 6 -14.05 0.43 12.49
CA ARG A 6 -15.33 1.15 12.50
C ARG A 6 -16.44 0.30 11.88
N TRP A 7 -16.14 -0.36 10.77
CA TRP A 7 -17.03 -1.27 10.08
C TRP A 7 -17.50 -2.41 10.99
N ALA A 8 -16.56 -3.04 11.72
CA ALA A 8 -16.90 -4.10 12.66
C ALA A 8 -17.80 -3.57 13.80
N LYS A 9 -17.46 -2.40 14.36
CA LYS A 9 -18.23 -1.77 15.45
C LYS A 9 -19.67 -1.47 15.04
N LEU A 10 -19.89 -0.94 13.83
CA LEU A 10 -21.24 -0.66 13.31
C LEU A 10 -22.11 -1.92 13.19
N LYS A 11 -21.49 -3.09 13.03
CA LYS A 11 -22.16 -4.39 12.95
C LYS A 11 -22.23 -5.11 14.30
N GLY A 12 -21.86 -4.45 15.41
CA GLY A 12 -21.80 -5.08 16.74
C GLY A 12 -20.74 -6.18 16.86
N GLN A 13 -19.71 -6.15 16.00
CA GLN A 13 -18.67 -7.18 15.93
C GLN A 13 -17.32 -6.72 16.48
N PRO A 14 -16.47 -7.65 16.94
CA PRO A 14 -15.09 -7.35 17.32
C PRO A 14 -14.28 -6.78 16.14
N ARG A 15 -13.34 -5.86 16.41
CA ARG A 15 -12.46 -5.23 15.39
C ARG A 15 -11.76 -6.26 14.50
N ALA A 16 -11.34 -7.38 15.07
CA ALA A 16 -10.74 -8.52 14.35
C ALA A 16 -11.58 -8.97 13.14
N LYS A 17 -12.91 -9.06 13.28
CA LYS A 17 -13.80 -9.44 12.17
C LYS A 17 -13.78 -8.41 11.03
N GLY A 18 -13.63 -7.13 11.35
CA GLY A 18 -13.44 -6.08 10.35
C GLY A 18 -12.12 -6.22 9.59
N HIS A 19 -11.04 -6.61 10.27
CA HIS A 19 -9.75 -6.86 9.62
C HIS A 19 -9.79 -8.11 8.72
N ILE A 20 -10.48 -9.17 9.13
CA ILE A 20 -10.70 -10.35 8.28
C ILE A 20 -11.50 -9.99 7.03
N ALA A 21 -12.60 -9.22 7.17
CA ALA A 21 -13.37 -8.74 6.03
C ALA A 21 -12.53 -7.86 5.10
N GLY A 22 -11.69 -6.99 5.68
CA GLY A 22 -10.73 -6.19 4.94
C GLY A 22 -9.70 -7.02 4.20
N LEU A 23 -9.25 -8.14 4.77
CA LEU A 23 -8.31 -9.03 4.09
C LEU A 23 -8.93 -9.69 2.86
N ASN A 24 -10.20 -10.13 2.96
CA ASN A 24 -10.93 -10.67 1.82
C ASN A 24 -11.06 -9.63 0.71
N ARG A 25 -11.29 -8.36 1.08
CA ARG A 25 -11.41 -7.28 0.10
C ARG A 25 -10.14 -7.06 -0.72
N VAL A 26 -8.96 -7.37 -0.17
CA VAL A 26 -7.70 -7.27 -0.91
C VAL A 26 -7.77 -8.12 -2.17
N ASP A 27 -8.19 -9.38 -2.07
CA ASP A 27 -8.23 -10.29 -3.22
C ASP A 27 -9.15 -9.77 -4.34
N ASP A 28 -10.30 -9.20 -3.99
CA ASP A 28 -11.25 -8.57 -4.92
C ASP A 28 -10.61 -7.36 -5.61
N VAL A 29 -10.00 -6.45 -4.84
CA VAL A 29 -9.34 -5.25 -5.39
C VAL A 29 -8.21 -5.63 -6.33
N LEU A 30 -7.42 -6.66 -6.03
CA LEU A 30 -6.38 -7.14 -6.94
C LEU A 30 -6.98 -7.68 -8.25
N GLN A 31 -8.15 -8.34 -8.20
CA GLN A 31 -8.81 -8.82 -9.42
C GLN A 31 -9.29 -7.64 -10.26
N LEU A 32 -9.83 -6.60 -9.62
CA LEU A 32 -10.22 -5.35 -10.30
C LEU A 32 -9.00 -4.64 -10.89
N CYS A 33 -7.89 -4.55 -10.16
CA CYS A 33 -6.64 -4.01 -10.71
C CYS A 33 -6.23 -4.71 -12.01
N GLN A 34 -6.23 -6.04 -12.03
CA GLN A 34 -5.91 -6.80 -13.24
C GLN A 34 -6.94 -6.61 -14.35
N LYS A 35 -8.24 -6.60 -14.01
CA LYS A 35 -9.35 -6.37 -14.95
C LYS A 35 -9.25 -5.01 -15.65
N TYR A 36 -8.87 -3.97 -14.92
CA TYR A 36 -8.78 -2.60 -15.42
C TYR A 36 -7.35 -2.18 -15.82
N GLY A 37 -6.40 -3.12 -15.87
CA GLY A 37 -5.04 -2.87 -16.39
C GLY A 37 -4.10 -2.09 -15.46
N VAL A 38 -4.40 -2.02 -14.15
CA VAL A 38 -3.49 -1.46 -13.15
C VAL A 38 -2.31 -2.41 -12.96
N GLN A 39 -1.08 -1.88 -13.12
CA GLN A 39 0.14 -2.68 -13.08
C GLN A 39 0.83 -2.70 -11.70
N TYR A 40 0.59 -1.67 -10.86
CA TYR A 40 1.19 -1.54 -9.54
C TYR A 40 0.13 -1.16 -8.51
N VAL A 41 0.16 -1.82 -7.35
CA VAL A 41 -0.71 -1.49 -6.23
C VAL A 41 0.08 -1.57 -4.93
N SER A 42 0.11 -0.47 -4.19
CA SER A 42 0.72 -0.40 -2.86
C SER A 42 -0.37 -0.36 -1.79
N LEU A 43 -0.37 -1.32 -0.86
CA LEU A 43 -1.37 -1.42 0.21
C LEU A 43 -0.76 -1.11 1.57
N PHE A 44 -1.35 -0.16 2.29
CA PHE A 44 -0.92 0.18 3.65
C PHE A 44 -1.46 -0.84 4.67
N VAL A 45 -0.66 -1.85 5.01
CA VAL A 45 -1.06 -2.99 5.86
C VAL A 45 -0.87 -2.68 7.34
N PHE A 46 0.33 -2.19 7.72
CA PHE A 46 0.67 -1.88 9.11
C PHE A 46 1.65 -0.71 9.16
N SER A 47 1.29 0.38 9.84
CA SER A 47 2.16 1.57 9.96
C SER A 47 3.09 1.50 11.16
N THR A 48 4.17 2.27 11.15
CA THR A 48 5.08 2.42 12.31
C THR A 48 4.34 3.00 13.53
N GLU A 49 3.28 3.78 13.34
CA GLU A 49 2.45 4.28 14.44
C GLU A 49 1.48 3.22 14.99
N ASN A 50 1.24 2.11 14.28
CA ASN A 50 0.34 1.05 14.75
C ASN A 50 0.91 0.23 15.91
N TRP A 51 2.20 0.36 16.22
CA TRP A 51 2.80 -0.18 17.45
C TRP A 51 2.19 0.39 18.74
N SER A 52 1.49 1.53 18.67
CA SER A 52 0.78 2.12 19.82
C SER A 52 -0.54 1.43 20.17
N ARG A 53 -0.99 0.48 19.33
CA ARG A 53 -2.23 -0.27 19.56
C ARG A 53 -2.03 -1.37 20.62
N PRO A 54 -3.12 -1.91 21.20
CA PRO A 54 -3.02 -3.06 22.10
C PRO A 54 -2.27 -4.22 21.45
N GLN A 55 -1.37 -4.87 22.20
CA GLN A 55 -0.51 -5.93 21.70
C GLN A 55 -1.30 -7.06 21.02
N SER A 56 -2.45 -7.44 21.58
CA SER A 56 -3.33 -8.45 20.99
C SER A 56 -3.89 -8.06 19.62
N GLU A 57 -4.13 -6.76 19.35
CA GLU A 57 -4.51 -6.29 18.01
C GLU A 57 -3.31 -6.35 17.06
N VAL A 58 -2.11 -6.00 17.52
CA VAL A 58 -0.87 -6.08 16.73
C VAL A 58 -0.57 -7.53 16.33
N ASP A 59 -0.61 -8.46 17.28
CA ASP A 59 -0.37 -9.88 17.04
C ASP A 59 -1.36 -10.45 16.02
N HIS A 60 -2.64 -10.10 16.16
CA HIS A 60 -3.69 -10.52 15.22
C HIS A 60 -3.46 -9.97 13.80
N LEU A 61 -2.97 -8.73 13.65
CA LEU A 61 -2.65 -8.18 12.34
C LEU A 61 -1.47 -8.92 11.68
N PHE A 62 -0.47 -9.33 12.47
CA PHE A 62 0.63 -10.16 11.96
C PHE A 62 0.20 -11.57 11.61
N ASP A 63 -0.74 -12.17 12.36
CA ASP A 63 -1.38 -13.45 11.97
C ASP A 63 -2.06 -13.34 10.61
N LEU A 64 -2.84 -12.28 10.38
CA LEU A 64 -3.50 -12.04 9.11
C LEU A 64 -2.49 -11.82 7.98
N ALA A 65 -1.43 -11.05 8.21
CA ALA A 65 -0.36 -10.85 7.24
C ALA A 65 0.31 -12.19 6.88
N ARG A 66 0.68 -13.02 7.86
CA ARG A 66 1.24 -14.36 7.64
C ARG A 66 0.31 -15.23 6.80
N CYS A 67 -0.96 -15.32 7.18
CA CYS A 67 -1.97 -16.09 6.45
C CYS A 67 -2.09 -15.64 4.99
N TYR A 68 -1.97 -14.33 4.74
CA TYR A 68 -2.05 -13.77 3.41
C TYR A 68 -0.81 -14.08 2.57
N LEU A 69 0.40 -13.92 3.12
CA LEU A 69 1.66 -14.21 2.43
C LEU A 69 1.80 -15.69 2.06
N LYS A 70 1.21 -16.59 2.84
CA LYS A 70 1.14 -18.04 2.54
C LYS A 70 0.31 -18.39 1.29
N LYS A 71 -0.42 -17.45 0.69
CA LYS A 71 -1.21 -17.65 -0.54
C LYS A 71 -0.36 -17.68 -1.83
N SER A 72 0.91 -18.08 -1.78
CA SER A 72 1.82 -18.03 -2.94
C SER A 72 1.28 -18.71 -4.21
N LYS A 73 0.60 -19.85 -4.08
CA LYS A 73 -0.05 -20.53 -5.21
C LYS A 73 -1.09 -19.64 -5.91
N SER A 74 -1.83 -18.83 -5.17
CA SER A 74 -2.82 -17.89 -5.72
C SER A 74 -2.12 -16.77 -6.49
N PHE A 75 -1.09 -16.16 -5.90
CA PHE A 75 -0.32 -15.09 -6.54
C PHE A 75 0.35 -15.58 -7.83
N LEU A 76 0.98 -16.76 -7.80
CA LEU A 76 1.60 -17.37 -8.97
C LEU A 76 0.59 -17.66 -10.08
N LYS A 77 -0.58 -18.23 -9.73
CA LYS A 77 -1.66 -18.50 -10.71
C LYS A 77 -2.16 -17.23 -11.38
N ARG A 78 -2.13 -16.11 -10.65
CA ARG A 78 -2.58 -14.79 -11.12
C ARG A 78 -1.44 -13.94 -11.67
N ASP A 79 -0.22 -14.46 -11.75
CA ASP A 79 0.98 -13.73 -12.18
C ASP A 79 1.25 -12.42 -11.41
N ILE A 80 1.08 -12.47 -10.08
CA ILE A 80 1.28 -11.33 -9.18
C ILE A 80 2.67 -11.42 -8.53
N LYS A 81 3.49 -10.39 -8.74
CA LYS A 81 4.75 -10.18 -8.03
C LYS A 81 4.49 -9.49 -6.70
N VAL A 82 4.92 -10.09 -5.60
CA VAL A 82 4.79 -9.51 -4.26
C VAL A 82 6.09 -8.84 -3.85
N LEU A 83 5.99 -7.62 -3.34
CA LEU A 83 7.05 -6.85 -2.70
C LEU A 83 6.59 -6.43 -1.30
N VAL A 84 7.52 -6.18 -0.40
CA VAL A 84 7.24 -5.60 0.92
C VAL A 84 8.11 -4.37 1.15
N SER A 85 7.48 -3.23 1.44
CA SER A 85 8.14 -2.00 1.87
C SER A 85 7.96 -1.82 3.38
N GLY A 86 9.05 -1.60 4.11
CA GLY A 86 9.01 -1.29 5.54
C GLY A 86 10.17 -1.89 6.33
N LYS A 87 10.19 -1.61 7.63
CA LYS A 87 11.24 -2.03 8.56
C LYS A 87 11.04 -3.49 8.97
N LYS A 88 12.08 -4.32 8.85
CA LYS A 88 12.07 -5.70 9.38
C LYS A 88 12.23 -5.72 10.90
N GLU A 89 12.80 -4.66 11.47
CA GLU A 89 13.01 -4.51 12.89
C GLU A 89 11.68 -4.64 13.65
N ARG A 90 11.69 -5.44 14.73
CA ARG A 90 10.53 -5.76 15.58
C ARG A 90 9.46 -6.63 14.93
N LEU A 91 9.58 -7.01 13.65
CA LEU A 91 8.70 -8.03 13.09
C LEU A 91 9.03 -9.41 13.68
N PRO A 92 8.03 -10.27 13.92
CA PRO A 92 8.26 -11.68 14.25
C PRO A 92 9.10 -12.36 13.17
N GLU A 93 10.06 -13.20 13.59
CA GLU A 93 11.00 -13.89 12.68
C GLU A 93 10.27 -14.74 11.64
N ASP A 94 9.22 -15.46 12.08
CA ASP A 94 8.37 -16.28 11.21
C ASP A 94 7.63 -15.45 10.12
N LEU A 95 7.28 -14.19 10.42
CA LEU A 95 6.72 -13.28 9.43
C LEU A 95 7.78 -12.80 8.44
N VAL A 96 9.00 -12.53 8.90
CA VAL A 96 10.12 -12.15 8.03
C VAL A 96 10.43 -13.29 7.04
N ASP A 97 10.47 -14.53 7.51
CA ASP A 97 10.69 -15.71 6.66
C ASP A 97 9.62 -15.85 5.57
N GLU A 98 8.34 -15.66 5.91
CA GLU A 98 7.26 -15.73 4.92
C GLU A 98 7.32 -14.57 3.91
N ILE A 99 7.76 -13.37 4.33
CA ILE A 99 8.00 -12.23 3.43
C ILE A 99 9.11 -12.57 2.42
N GLU A 100 10.24 -13.11 2.88
CA GLU A 100 11.36 -13.45 2.01
C GLU A 100 10.99 -14.56 1.03
N LYS A 101 10.30 -15.59 1.53
CA LYS A 101 9.81 -16.70 0.73
C LYS A 101 8.86 -16.26 -0.37
N ILE A 102 7.85 -15.42 -0.07
CA ILE A 102 6.88 -15.02 -1.10
C ILE A 102 7.51 -14.10 -2.15
N GLN A 103 8.39 -13.18 -1.76
CA GLN A 103 9.10 -12.32 -2.70
C GLN A 103 9.98 -13.15 -3.64
N GLN A 104 10.67 -14.17 -3.12
CA GLN A 104 11.47 -15.08 -3.94
C GLN A 104 10.61 -15.94 -4.88
N GLN A 105 9.48 -16.46 -4.39
CA GLN A 105 8.58 -17.30 -5.19
C GLN A 105 7.96 -16.52 -6.35
N THR A 106 7.59 -15.25 -6.13
CA THR A 106 6.84 -14.43 -7.09
C THR A 106 7.72 -13.47 -7.90
N LYS A 107 9.06 -13.54 -7.75
CA LYS A 107 10.00 -12.56 -8.35
C LYS A 107 9.90 -12.41 -9.87
N GLU A 108 9.55 -13.50 -10.56
CA GLU A 108 9.44 -13.58 -12.03
C GLU A 108 8.07 -13.18 -12.56
N CYS A 109 7.09 -12.95 -11.68
CA CYS A 109 5.76 -12.52 -12.08
C CYS A 109 5.76 -11.09 -12.63
N LYS A 110 4.87 -10.81 -13.60
CA LYS A 110 4.92 -9.54 -14.35
C LYS A 110 3.57 -8.85 -14.52
N SER A 111 2.44 -9.56 -14.42
CA SER A 111 1.11 -9.01 -14.68
C SER A 111 0.72 -7.89 -13.71
N LEU A 112 1.03 -8.04 -12.41
CA LEU A 112 0.72 -7.06 -11.38
C LEU A 112 1.79 -7.09 -10.29
N VAL A 113 2.27 -5.92 -9.88
CA VAL A 113 3.14 -5.77 -8.71
C VAL A 113 2.29 -5.34 -7.52
N LEU A 114 2.18 -6.22 -6.54
CA LEU A 114 1.60 -5.94 -5.22
C LEU A 114 2.72 -5.57 -4.24
N ASN A 115 2.75 -4.33 -3.80
CA ASN A 115 3.62 -3.87 -2.73
C ASN A 115 2.85 -3.78 -1.41
N LEU A 116 3.24 -4.57 -0.41
CA LEU A 116 2.64 -4.56 0.92
C LEU A 116 3.49 -3.69 1.86
N CYS A 117 2.90 -2.62 2.39
CA CYS A 117 3.58 -1.74 3.34
C CYS A 117 3.33 -2.23 4.76
N ILE A 118 4.31 -2.95 5.32
CA ILE A 118 4.25 -3.60 6.64
C ILE A 118 5.35 -2.99 7.52
N ASN A 119 4.97 -2.49 8.71
CA ASN A 119 5.86 -1.69 9.56
C ASN A 119 6.50 -0.54 8.77
N TYR A 120 5.64 0.18 8.03
CA TYR A 120 6.03 1.20 7.07
C TYR A 120 5.67 2.60 7.57
N GLY A 121 6.53 3.56 7.25
CA GLY A 121 6.24 4.99 7.31
C GLY A 121 7.11 5.74 6.30
N GLY A 122 6.54 6.69 5.56
CA GLY A 122 7.25 7.42 4.51
C GLY A 122 8.41 8.26 5.04
N ARG A 123 8.28 8.84 6.23
CA ARG A 123 9.40 9.52 6.92
C ARG A 123 10.55 8.56 7.20
N ASP A 124 10.23 7.36 7.66
CA ASP A 124 11.22 6.32 7.94
C ASP A 124 11.89 5.79 6.67
N GLU A 125 11.13 5.67 5.58
CA GLU A 125 11.66 5.28 4.27
C GLU A 125 12.66 6.31 3.73
N ILE A 126 12.38 7.61 3.88
CA ILE A 126 13.31 8.67 3.48
C ILE A 126 14.61 8.60 4.32
N VAL A 127 14.51 8.42 5.63
CA VAL A 127 15.69 8.25 6.50
C VAL A 127 16.49 7.02 6.09
N TYR A 128 15.82 5.90 5.79
CA TYR A 128 16.45 4.69 5.28
C TYR A 128 17.20 4.97 3.97
N ALA A 129 16.57 5.64 3.01
CA ALA A 129 17.17 5.96 1.72
C ALA A 129 18.41 6.85 1.87
N VAL A 130 18.33 7.90 2.69
CA VAL A 130 19.46 8.80 2.95
C VAL A 130 20.65 8.06 3.59
N ASN A 131 20.40 7.24 4.62
CA ASN A 131 21.47 6.44 5.24
C ASN A 131 22.09 5.44 4.24
N LYS A 132 21.28 4.84 3.37
CA LYS A 132 21.78 3.97 2.29
C LYS A 132 22.66 4.74 1.31
N ILE A 133 22.26 5.94 0.87
CA ILE A 133 23.07 6.79 -0.01
C ILE A 133 24.42 7.13 0.63
N LEU A 134 24.42 7.52 1.91
CA LEU A 134 25.64 7.84 2.66
C LEU A 134 26.58 6.63 2.73
N SER A 135 26.06 5.43 3.01
CA SER A 135 26.87 4.20 3.04
C SER A 135 27.49 3.84 1.69
N LEU A 136 26.87 4.28 0.59
CA LEU A 136 27.36 4.08 -0.78
C LEU A 136 28.30 5.21 -1.24
N GLY A 137 28.50 6.26 -0.44
CA GLY A 137 29.32 7.42 -0.80
C GLY A 137 28.79 8.20 -2.01
N LYS A 138 27.47 8.15 -2.26
CA LYS A 138 26.85 8.82 -3.41
C LYS A 138 26.37 10.22 -3.06
N GLN A 139 26.24 11.08 -4.07
CA GLN A 139 25.59 12.38 -3.93
C GLN A 139 24.12 12.18 -3.53
N ILE A 140 23.64 13.02 -2.59
CA ILE A 140 22.24 13.06 -2.19
C ILE A 140 21.52 14.04 -3.11
N ASP A 141 20.59 13.52 -3.91
CA ASP A 141 19.67 14.28 -4.75
C ASP A 141 18.34 13.48 -4.88
N GLU A 142 17.33 14.07 -5.52
CA GLU A 142 16.01 13.44 -5.66
C GLU A 142 16.07 12.09 -6.39
N LYS A 143 16.93 11.96 -7.40
CA LYS A 143 17.10 10.75 -8.19
C LYS A 143 17.74 9.64 -7.36
N THR A 144 18.78 9.96 -6.58
CA THR A 144 19.43 8.97 -5.72
C THR A 144 18.55 8.58 -4.54
N ILE A 145 17.74 9.49 -3.99
CA ILE A 145 16.71 9.18 -2.99
C ILE A 145 15.70 8.19 -3.56
N SER A 146 15.08 8.51 -4.71
CA SER A 146 14.11 7.63 -5.37
C SER A 146 14.65 6.21 -5.61
N ALA A 147 15.91 6.11 -6.08
CA ALA A 147 16.56 4.82 -6.30
C ALA A 147 16.92 4.03 -5.02
N CYS A 148 16.93 4.69 -3.86
CA CYS A 148 17.34 4.12 -2.57
C CYS A 148 16.19 3.92 -1.57
N LEU A 149 14.94 4.20 -1.93
CA LEU A 149 13.75 3.81 -1.16
C LEU A 149 13.68 2.28 -0.95
N TYR A 150 12.71 1.79 -0.18
CA TYR A 150 12.64 0.35 0.14
C TYR A 150 12.53 -0.53 -1.11
N ASN A 151 11.71 -0.10 -2.07
CA ASN A 151 11.55 -0.74 -3.37
C ASN A 151 11.57 0.32 -4.48
N GLN A 152 12.17 -0.01 -5.61
CA GLN A 152 12.12 0.82 -6.82
C GLN A 152 10.77 0.59 -7.50
N LEU A 153 9.83 1.50 -7.25
CA LEU A 153 8.48 1.51 -7.81
C LEU A 153 8.35 2.69 -8.78
N PRO A 154 7.41 2.64 -9.75
CA PRO A 154 7.08 3.82 -10.53
C PRO A 154 6.50 4.92 -9.64
N GLU A 155 6.49 6.15 -10.17
CA GLU A 155 5.79 7.27 -9.57
C GLU A 155 4.31 6.93 -9.34
N LEU A 156 3.74 7.46 -8.26
CA LEU A 156 2.37 7.15 -7.88
C LEU A 156 1.39 8.04 -8.65
N ASP A 157 0.47 7.42 -9.38
CA ASP A 157 -0.58 8.16 -10.08
C ASP A 157 -1.70 8.60 -9.15
N LEU A 158 -2.09 7.74 -8.20
CA LEU A 158 -3.27 7.92 -7.37
C LEU A 158 -3.06 7.34 -5.96
N VAL A 159 -3.36 8.15 -4.93
CA VAL A 159 -3.52 7.70 -3.55
C VAL A 159 -5.00 7.58 -3.23
N VAL A 160 -5.39 6.40 -2.76
CA VAL A 160 -6.79 6.10 -2.39
C VAL A 160 -6.86 5.92 -0.88
N ARG A 161 -7.76 6.68 -0.23
CA ARG A 161 -8.07 6.48 1.18
C ARG A 161 -9.56 6.37 1.43
N THR A 162 -9.92 5.25 2.05
CA THR A 162 -11.28 4.90 2.48
C THR A 162 -11.65 5.56 3.81
N SER A 163 -12.92 5.45 4.21
CA SER A 163 -13.49 5.83 5.50
C SER A 163 -13.56 7.34 5.81
N GLY A 164 -13.49 8.19 4.79
CA GLY A 164 -13.72 9.63 4.88
C GLY A 164 -12.56 10.47 5.43
N GLU A 165 -11.46 9.84 5.85
CA GLU A 165 -10.31 10.56 6.41
C GLU A 165 -9.48 11.23 5.30
N MET A 166 -9.31 12.55 5.36
CA MET A 166 -8.60 13.33 4.33
C MET A 166 -7.16 13.65 4.74
N ARG A 167 -6.30 12.63 4.79
CA ARG A 167 -4.85 12.77 5.05
C ARG A 167 -4.08 11.56 4.53
N LEU A 168 -2.76 11.67 4.34
CA LEU A 168 -1.92 10.55 3.92
C LEU A 168 -1.51 9.61 5.07
N SER A 169 -1.45 10.13 6.30
CA SER A 169 -0.98 9.37 7.47
C SER A 169 0.38 8.69 7.26
N ASN A 170 1.38 9.45 6.80
CA ASN A 170 2.75 8.95 6.62
C ASN A 170 2.86 7.84 5.55
N PHE A 171 1.90 7.75 4.62
CA PHE A 171 1.93 6.78 3.53
C PHE A 171 2.61 7.35 2.28
N MET A 172 3.61 6.65 1.72
CA MET A 172 4.20 6.92 0.40
C MET A 172 4.57 8.39 0.17
N LEU A 173 5.11 9.08 1.18
CA LEU A 173 5.21 10.54 1.17
C LEU A 173 6.06 11.09 0.02
N PHE A 174 7.17 10.41 -0.29
CA PHE A 174 8.04 10.81 -1.40
C PHE A 174 7.37 10.51 -2.74
N GLN A 175 6.85 9.29 -2.89
CA GLN A 175 6.21 8.79 -4.12
C GLN A 175 4.88 9.49 -4.43
N ALA A 176 4.19 10.05 -3.44
CA ALA A 176 2.89 10.68 -3.59
C ALA A 176 2.97 12.18 -3.93
N ALA A 177 4.17 12.74 -4.14
CA ALA A 177 4.37 14.18 -4.33
C ALA A 177 3.50 14.80 -5.44
N TYR A 178 3.27 14.05 -6.52
CA TYR A 178 2.43 14.45 -7.66
C TYR A 178 1.26 13.49 -7.92
N ALA A 179 0.93 12.64 -6.94
CA ALA A 179 -0.19 11.73 -7.05
C ALA A 179 -1.51 12.49 -6.89
N GLU A 180 -2.52 12.10 -7.66
CA GLU A 180 -3.89 12.49 -7.38
C GLU A 180 -4.35 11.88 -6.05
N LEU A 181 -5.23 12.58 -5.34
CA LEU A 181 -5.76 12.11 -4.06
C LEU A 181 -7.25 11.83 -4.21
N TYR A 182 -7.66 10.59 -3.90
CA TYR A 182 -9.06 10.17 -3.85
C TYR A 182 -9.44 9.71 -2.45
N PHE A 183 -10.40 10.43 -1.86
CA PHE A 183 -10.95 10.14 -0.55
C PHE A 183 -12.41 9.70 -0.69
N THR A 184 -12.74 8.48 -0.28
CA THR A 184 -14.11 7.96 -0.27
C THR A 184 -14.63 7.77 1.14
N GLN A 185 -15.94 7.94 1.32
CA GLN A 185 -16.65 7.63 2.57
C GLN A 185 -16.79 6.12 2.79
N ALA A 186 -16.73 5.30 1.74
CA ALA A 186 -16.78 3.85 1.84
C ALA A 186 -15.69 3.34 2.80
N MET A 187 -16.06 2.48 3.76
CA MET A 187 -15.08 1.81 4.60
C MET A 187 -14.40 0.70 3.81
N TRP A 188 -13.15 0.36 4.15
CA TRP A 188 -12.37 -0.61 3.36
C TRP A 188 -13.09 -1.93 3.07
N PRO A 189 -13.77 -2.60 4.03
CA PRO A 189 -14.50 -3.83 3.71
C PRO A 189 -15.63 -3.66 2.69
N ASP A 190 -16.18 -2.45 2.53
CA ASP A 190 -17.27 -2.12 1.60
C ASP A 190 -16.77 -1.51 0.28
N PHE A 191 -15.44 -1.41 0.06
CA PHE A 191 -14.87 -0.85 -1.17
C PHE A 191 -15.00 -1.82 -2.35
N ASP A 192 -16.19 -1.89 -2.95
CA ASP A 192 -16.52 -2.83 -4.02
C ASP A 192 -16.12 -2.34 -5.43
N GLU A 193 -16.56 -3.07 -6.46
CA GLU A 193 -16.28 -2.70 -7.85
C GLU A 193 -16.89 -1.34 -8.23
N SER A 194 -18.05 -0.99 -7.68
CA SER A 194 -18.68 0.31 -7.96
C SER A 194 -17.81 1.44 -7.43
N GLU A 195 -17.32 1.32 -6.19
CA GLU A 195 -16.38 2.29 -5.60
C GLU A 195 -15.04 2.34 -6.36
N PHE A 196 -14.55 1.19 -6.83
CA PHE A 196 -13.33 1.11 -7.65
C PHE A 196 -13.50 1.84 -8.99
N VAL A 197 -14.65 1.69 -9.66
CA VAL A 197 -14.95 2.41 -10.91
C VAL A 197 -15.09 3.91 -10.66
N CYS A 198 -15.81 4.33 -9.60
CA CYS A 198 -15.91 5.74 -9.21
C CYS A 198 -14.53 6.39 -8.98
N MET A 199 -13.62 5.65 -8.34
CA MET A 199 -12.24 6.06 -8.15
C MET A 199 -11.51 6.27 -9.49
N LEU A 200 -11.61 5.32 -10.43
CA LEU A 200 -11.00 5.46 -11.75
C LEU A 200 -11.57 6.62 -12.56
N GLU A 201 -12.89 6.80 -12.54
CA GLU A 201 -13.55 7.92 -13.20
C GLU A 201 -13.11 9.27 -12.62
N SER A 202 -12.98 9.35 -11.30
CA SER A 202 -12.46 10.55 -10.64
C SER A 202 -11.04 10.86 -11.07
N TYR A 203 -10.18 9.85 -11.23
CA TYR A 203 -8.81 10.02 -11.72
C TYR A 203 -8.79 10.51 -13.17
N ASN A 204 -9.58 9.89 -14.05
CA ASN A 204 -9.65 10.24 -15.48
C ASN A 204 -10.18 11.66 -15.76
N LYS A 205 -10.90 12.26 -14.80
CA LYS A 205 -11.40 13.64 -14.90
C LYS A 205 -10.37 14.70 -14.47
N ARG A 206 -9.20 14.30 -13.95
CA ARG A 206 -8.16 15.23 -13.49
C ARG A 206 -7.26 15.65 -14.65
N GLU A 207 -7.01 16.96 -14.75
CA GLU A 207 -5.96 17.49 -15.62
C GLU A 207 -4.64 17.57 -14.83
N ARG A 208 -3.66 16.70 -15.16
CA ARG A 208 -2.33 16.75 -14.55
C ARG A 208 -1.52 17.88 -15.16
N LYS A 209 -1.23 18.91 -14.37
CA LYS A 209 -0.52 20.10 -14.83
C LYS A 209 0.97 20.11 -14.50
N PHE A 210 1.46 19.34 -13.53
CA PHE A 210 2.88 19.30 -13.12
C PHE A 210 3.58 20.68 -12.96
N GLY A 211 2.81 21.74 -12.67
CA GLY A 211 3.31 23.13 -12.61
C GLY A 211 3.13 23.96 -13.89
N ASP A 212 2.70 23.37 -15.01
CA ASP A 212 2.40 24.07 -16.26
C ASP A 212 1.09 24.87 -16.16
N ILE A 213 1.19 26.17 -16.42
CA ILE A 213 0.05 27.06 -16.58
C ILE A 213 -0.29 27.07 -18.07
N LYS A 214 -1.49 26.61 -18.44
CA LYS A 214 -2.06 26.98 -19.75
C LYS A 214 -2.26 28.49 -19.74
N ILE A 215 -1.33 29.22 -20.37
CA ILE A 215 -1.57 30.61 -20.71
C ILE A 215 -2.67 30.57 -21.77
N ASN A 216 -3.91 30.87 -21.34
CA ASN A 216 -4.98 31.13 -22.29
C ASN A 216 -4.61 32.41 -23.02
N GLU A 217 -4.01 32.28 -24.21
CA GLU A 217 -3.95 33.37 -25.17
C GLU A 217 -5.41 33.73 -25.53
N LYS A 218 -5.80 34.96 -25.18
CA LYS A 218 -7.06 35.58 -25.58
C LYS A 218 -6.97 36.08 -27.01
#